data_AF-A0A6B3E8R7-F1
#
_entry.id   AF-A0A6B3E8R7-F1
#
_cell.length_a   1.000
_cell.length_b   1.000
_cell.length_c   1.000
_cell.angle_alpha   90.00
_cell.angle_beta   90.00
_cell.angle_gamma   90.00
#
_symmetry.space_group_name_H-M   'P 1'
#
loop_
_entity.id
_entity.type
_entity.pdbx_description
1 polymer ?
#
loop_
_entity_poly.entity_id
_entity_poly.type
_entity_poly.pdbx_seq_one_letter_code
_entity_poly.pdbx_strand_id
1 'polypeptide(L)'
;ETVTRTWEIVEAFGSYGFCKAHAVAFAVPTYQSAWLKAHHPAAFYAGLLTHDPGMYPKRLLLADARRRGVPILPVDVNHSAPAHRIELVSENEVWGVR
;
A
#
# COMPACT_ATOMS: atom_id res chain seq x y z
N GLU A 1 -18.46 45.07 2.33
CA GLU A 1 -19.18 43.90 1.79
C GLU A 1 -18.27 42.70 1.58
N THR A 2 -17.31 42.73 0.64
CA THR A 2 -16.43 41.58 0.33
C THR A 2 -15.67 41.02 1.53
N VAL A 3 -15.06 41.89 2.35
CA VAL A 3 -14.30 41.45 3.54
C VAL A 3 -15.18 40.69 4.53
N THR A 4 -16.37 41.21 4.82
CA THR A 4 -17.35 40.59 5.73
C THR A 4 -17.75 39.20 5.23
N ARG A 5 -18.11 39.10 3.95
CA ARG A 5 -18.48 37.83 3.32
C ARG A 5 -17.33 36.82 3.33
N THR A 6 -16.10 37.24 3.07
CA THR A 6 -14.92 36.36 3.13
C THR A 6 -14.68 35.85 4.54
N TRP A 7 -14.85 36.69 5.56
CA TRP A 7 -14.70 36.29 6.96
C TRP A 7 -15.74 35.24 7.37
N GLU A 8 -17.01 35.44 7.04
CA GLU A 8 -18.09 34.48 7.30
C GLU A 8 -17.77 33.08 6.70
N ILE A 9 -17.18 33.05 5.50
CA ILE A 9 -16.73 31.80 4.88
C ILE A 9 -15.57 31.18 5.66
N VAL A 10 -14.52 31.95 5.98
CA VAL A 10 -13.35 31.43 6.71
C VAL A 10 -13.76 30.88 8.09
N GLU A 11 -14.62 31.60 8.81
CA GLU A 11 -15.16 31.17 10.10
C GLU A 11 -15.95 29.86 9.97
N ALA A 12 -16.83 29.76 8.97
CA ALA A 12 -17.60 28.54 8.72
C ALA A 12 -16.73 27.31 8.40
N PHE A 13 -15.58 27.49 7.73
CA PHE A 13 -14.63 26.42 7.43
C PHE A 13 -13.65 26.12 8.58
N GLY A 14 -13.55 27.00 9.59
CA GLY A 14 -12.56 26.89 10.66
C GLY A 14 -12.60 25.55 11.40
N SER A 15 -13.79 25.00 11.62
CA SER A 15 -13.98 23.69 12.28
C SER A 15 -13.58 22.47 11.43
N TYR A 16 -13.34 22.65 10.13
CA TYR A 16 -12.97 21.59 9.18
C TYR A 16 -11.58 21.79 8.57
N GLY A 17 -10.84 22.83 9.00
CA GLY A 17 -9.47 23.07 8.58
C GLY A 17 -8.55 21.92 8.99
N PHE A 18 -7.64 21.51 8.09
CA PHE A 18 -6.65 20.47 8.37
C PHE A 18 -5.24 20.97 8.04
N CYS A 19 -4.25 20.54 8.83
CA CYS A 19 -2.86 20.91 8.59
C CYS A 19 -2.35 20.29 7.29
N LYS A 20 -2.11 21.14 6.27
CA LYS A 20 -1.63 20.69 4.95
C LYS A 20 -0.30 19.93 5.04
N ALA A 21 0.64 20.38 5.86
CA ALA A 21 1.93 19.71 6.01
C ALA A 21 1.75 18.28 6.55
N HIS A 22 0.89 18.11 7.56
CA HIS A 22 0.54 16.80 8.10
C HIS A 22 -0.15 15.93 7.04
N ALA A 23 -1.13 16.46 6.30
CA ALA A 23 -1.80 15.70 5.23
C ALA A 23 -0.82 15.17 4.17
N VAL A 24 0.09 16.02 3.71
CA VAL A 24 1.07 15.65 2.69
C VAL A 24 2.03 14.58 3.19
N ALA A 25 2.48 14.67 4.45
CA ALA A 25 3.38 13.69 5.05
C ALA A 25 2.81 12.26 5.02
N PHE A 26 1.50 12.09 5.15
CA PHE A 26 0.83 10.78 5.04
C PHE A 26 0.41 10.44 3.60
N ALA A 27 0.05 11.44 2.78
CA ALA A 27 -0.36 11.23 1.40
C ALA A 27 0.77 10.67 0.53
N VAL A 28 2.01 11.13 0.73
CA VAL A 28 3.18 10.68 -0.05
C VAL A 28 3.42 9.15 0.07
N PRO A 29 3.61 8.57 1.27
CA PRO A 29 3.81 7.12 1.40
C PRO A 29 2.57 6.32 0.99
N THR A 30 1.36 6.87 1.17
CA THR A 30 0.12 6.24 0.69
C THR A 30 0.13 6.12 -0.83
N TYR A 31 0.45 7.21 -1.53
CA TYR A 31 0.55 7.22 -2.99
C TYR A 31 1.64 6.28 -3.49
N GLN A 32 2.83 6.32 -2.88
CA GLN A 32 3.94 5.44 -3.24
C GLN A 32 3.57 3.95 -3.03
N SER A 33 2.91 3.62 -1.92
CA SER A 33 2.42 2.26 -1.66
C SER A 33 1.40 1.81 -2.70
N ALA A 34 0.45 2.69 -3.06
CA ALA A 34 -0.55 2.41 -4.07
C ALA A 34 0.07 2.21 -5.46
N TRP A 35 1.06 3.03 -5.81
CA TRP A 35 1.81 2.91 -7.07
C TRP A 35 2.57 1.58 -7.14
N LEU A 36 3.32 1.22 -6.09
CA LEU A 36 3.99 -0.08 -6.01
C LEU A 36 3.00 -1.25 -6.11
N LYS A 37 1.85 -1.15 -5.44
CA LYS A 37 0.79 -2.17 -5.50
C LYS A 37 0.13 -2.26 -6.89
N ALA A 38 0.13 -1.19 -7.67
CA ALA A 38 -0.43 -1.15 -9.02
C ALA A 38 0.56 -1.68 -10.07
N HIS A 39 1.84 -1.33 -9.96
CA HIS A 39 2.84 -1.59 -11.00
C HIS A 39 3.83 -2.73 -10.66
N HIS A 40 4.05 -3.00 -9.38
CA HIS A 40 4.95 -4.05 -8.89
C HIS A 40 4.31 -4.85 -7.75
N PRO A 41 3.12 -5.45 -7.96
CA PRO A 41 2.31 -6.02 -6.89
C PRO A 41 3.02 -7.15 -6.13
N ALA A 42 3.75 -8.03 -6.83
CA ALA A 42 4.49 -9.11 -6.18
C ALA A 42 5.56 -8.57 -5.19
N ALA A 43 6.35 -7.58 -5.62
CA ALA A 43 7.37 -6.96 -4.76
C ALA A 43 6.73 -6.21 -3.58
N PHE A 44 5.62 -5.50 -3.82
CA PHE A 44 4.85 -4.83 -2.77
C PHE A 44 4.39 -5.81 -1.68
N TYR A 45 3.80 -6.94 -2.06
CA TYR A 45 3.34 -7.94 -1.09
C TYR A 45 4.49 -8.64 -0.37
N ALA A 46 5.58 -8.99 -1.06
CA ALA A 46 6.76 -9.57 -0.43
C ALA A 46 7.33 -8.64 0.66
N GLY A 47 7.46 -7.34 0.36
CA GLY A 47 7.91 -6.34 1.35
C GLY A 47 6.93 -6.21 2.52
N LEU A 48 5.63 -6.14 2.24
CA LEU A 48 4.61 -5.98 3.28
C LEU A 48 4.51 -7.19 4.22
N LEU A 49 4.62 -8.41 3.69
CA LEU A 49 4.60 -9.65 4.47
C LEU A 49 5.89 -9.84 5.29
N THR A 50 7.02 -9.36 4.79
CA THR A 50 8.31 -9.40 5.48
C THR A 50 8.34 -8.46 6.68
N HIS A 51 7.88 -7.22 6.50
CA HIS A 51 7.95 -6.21 7.56
C HIS A 51 6.75 -6.21 8.49
N ASP A 52 5.62 -6.80 8.08
CA ASP A 52 4.41 -7.00 8.86
C ASP A 52 4.10 -5.85 9.84
N PRO A 53 3.72 -4.67 9.33
CA PRO A 53 3.52 -3.48 10.17
C PRO A 53 2.31 -3.60 11.12
N GLY A 54 1.62 -4.75 11.17
CA GLY A 54 0.55 -5.04 12.12
C GLY A 54 -0.83 -4.48 11.77
N MET A 55 -0.97 -3.69 10.68
CA MET A 55 -2.27 -3.11 10.30
C MET A 55 -3.28 -4.12 9.74
N TYR A 56 -2.82 -5.18 9.07
CA TYR A 56 -3.71 -6.10 8.37
C TYR A 56 -3.34 -7.56 8.69
N PRO A 57 -4.33 -8.44 8.92
CA PRO A 57 -4.05 -9.87 9.04
C PRO A 57 -3.39 -10.41 7.77
N LYS A 58 -2.35 -11.23 7.90
CA LYS A 58 -1.63 -11.83 6.75
C LYS A 58 -2.58 -12.52 5.76
N ARG A 59 -3.61 -13.22 6.24
CA ARG A 59 -4.64 -13.85 5.39
C ARG A 59 -5.33 -12.87 4.44
N LEU A 60 -5.56 -11.63 4.88
CA LEU A 60 -6.20 -10.59 4.09
C LEU A 60 -5.26 -10.11 2.97
N LEU A 61 -3.98 -9.94 3.30
CA LEU A 61 -2.94 -9.58 2.33
C LEU A 61 -2.79 -10.67 1.25
N LEU A 62 -2.77 -11.95 1.65
CA LEU A 62 -2.70 -13.08 0.71
C LEU A 62 -3.94 -13.16 -0.18
N ALA A 63 -5.13 -12.93 0.36
CA ALA A 63 -6.35 -12.89 -0.44
C ALA A 63 -6.33 -11.74 -1.47
N ASP A 64 -5.81 -10.58 -1.07
CA ASP A 64 -5.69 -9.43 -1.97
C ASP A 64 -4.62 -9.63 -3.06
N ALA A 65 -3.51 -10.29 -2.73
CA ALA A 65 -2.48 -10.67 -3.69
C ALA A 65 -3.04 -11.58 -4.78
N ARG A 66 -3.77 -12.64 -4.38
CA ARG A 66 -4.41 -13.57 -5.31
C ARG A 66 -5.41 -12.90 -6.24
N ARG A 67 -6.27 -12.00 -5.72
CA ARG A 67 -7.22 -11.23 -6.54
C ARG A 67 -6.54 -10.35 -7.59
N ARG A 68 -5.29 -9.95 -7.33
CA ARG A 68 -4.46 -9.16 -8.26
C ARG A 68 -3.60 -10.02 -9.19
N GLY A 69 -3.82 -11.33 -9.19
CA GLY A 69 -3.07 -12.25 -10.05
C GLY A 69 -1.64 -12.50 -9.60
N VAL A 70 -1.29 -12.21 -8.32
CA VAL A 70 0.01 -12.56 -7.75
C VAL A 70 -0.07 -13.96 -7.15
N PRO A 71 0.64 -14.96 -7.71
CA PRO A 71 0.71 -16.30 -7.13
C PRO A 71 1.33 -16.27 -5.73
N ILE A 72 0.77 -17.03 -4.80
CA ILE A 72 1.37 -17.27 -3.49
C ILE A 72 1.93 -18.69 -3.52
N LEU A 73 3.25 -18.80 -3.49
CA LEU A 73 3.96 -20.06 -3.59
C LEU A 73 3.93 -20.80 -2.25
N PRO A 74 3.88 -22.14 -2.26
CA PRO A 74 3.94 -22.93 -1.03
C PRO A 74 5.33 -22.79 -0.37
N VAL A 75 5.40 -23.09 0.92
CA VAL A 75 6.68 -23.23 1.62
C VAL A 75 7.50 -24.36 0.98
N ASP A 76 8.78 -24.12 0.79
CA ASP A 76 9.72 -25.07 0.20
C ASP A 76 11.02 -25.10 1.00
N VAL A 77 11.51 -26.28 1.38
CA VAL A 77 12.70 -26.42 2.24
C VAL A 77 14.00 -25.97 1.55
N ASN A 78 14.09 -26.08 0.23
CA ASN A 78 15.27 -25.74 -0.55
C ASN A 78 15.25 -24.27 -0.97
N HIS A 79 14.06 -23.69 -1.09
CA HIS A 79 13.90 -22.34 -1.60
C HIS A 79 13.51 -21.32 -0.51
N SER A 80 12.55 -21.59 0.38
CA SER A 80 12.05 -20.58 1.31
C SER A 80 13.13 -20.02 2.25
N ALA A 81 12.98 -18.73 2.61
CA ALA A 81 13.86 -18.00 3.51
C ALA A 81 13.03 -17.24 4.58
N PRO A 82 13.65 -16.69 5.64
CA PRO A 82 12.92 -15.95 6.67
C PRO A 82 12.18 -14.70 6.14
N ALA A 83 12.73 -14.05 5.11
CA ALA A 83 12.08 -12.93 4.43
C ALA A 83 11.35 -13.42 3.18
N HIS A 84 10.20 -12.80 2.89
CA HIS A 84 9.45 -13.07 1.67
C HIS A 84 10.15 -12.42 0.48
N ARG A 85 10.10 -13.08 -0.68
CA ARG A 85 10.71 -12.59 -1.92
C ARG A 85 9.83 -12.89 -3.12
N ILE A 86 10.17 -12.28 -4.25
CA ILE A 86 9.52 -12.58 -5.52
C ILE A 86 10.27 -13.69 -6.27
N GLU A 87 9.52 -14.53 -6.98
CA GLU A 87 10.06 -15.54 -7.87
C GLU A 87 9.29 -15.53 -9.20
N LEU A 88 9.99 -15.77 -10.30
CA LEU A 88 9.39 -15.90 -11.62
C LEU A 88 8.70 -17.27 -11.72
N VAL A 89 7.40 -17.27 -12.01
CA VAL A 89 6.54 -18.48 -12.01
C VAL A 89 6.23 -18.96 -13.42
N SER A 90 6.32 -18.08 -14.42
CA SER A 90 6.03 -18.39 -15.82
C SER A 90 6.89 -17.53 -16.73
N GLU A 91 7.20 -18.04 -17.93
CA GLU A 91 7.94 -17.33 -18.98
C GLU A 91 7.24 -16.04 -19.44
N ASN A 92 5.93 -15.89 -19.18
CA ASN A 92 5.15 -14.68 -19.44
C ASN A 92 5.32 -13.59 -18.35
N GLU A 93 6.49 -13.50 -17.72
CA GLU A 93 6.81 -12.50 -16.68
C GLU A 93 5.86 -12.48 -15.47
N VAL A 94 5.27 -13.62 -15.11
CA VAL A 94 4.39 -13.72 -13.94
C VAL A 94 5.25 -13.89 -12.68
N TRP A 95 5.20 -12.91 -11.79
CA TRP A 95 5.92 -12.93 -10.52
C TRP A 95 5.01 -13.34 -9.36
N GLY A 96 5.42 -14.37 -8.61
CA GLY A 96 4.79 -14.83 -7.38
C GLY A 96 5.55 -14.41 -6.14
N VAL A 97 4.92 -14.53 -4.99
CA VAL A 97 5.53 -14.33 -3.67
C VAL A 97 5.80 -15.67 -3.03
N ARG A 98 7.04 -15.85 -2.56
CA ARG A 98 7.45 -16.94 -1.67
C ARG A 98 7.76 -16.39 -0.28
#